data_AF-A0A973JGU9-F1
#
_entry.id   AF-A0A973JGU9-F1
#
_cell.length_a   1.000
_cell.length_b   1.000
_cell.length_c   1.000
_cell.angle_alpha   90.00
_cell.angle_beta   90.00
_cell.angle_gamma   90.00
#
_symmetry.space_group_name_H-M   'P 1'
#
loop_
_entity.id
_entity.type
_entity.pdbx_description
1 polymer ?
#
loop_
_entity_poly.entity_id
_entity_poly.type
_entity_poly.pdbx_seq_one_letter_code
_entity_poly.pdbx_strand_id
1 'polypeptide(L)'
;MDNRATQDALGALRRVHDAMGEATGEVRASVDVDWVSAAAHVYRELLGDVLHDATRLTAELGEAWGPVLRHAAAADEARTASMIARPVAVAR
;
A
#
# COMPACT_ATOMS: atom_id res chain seq x y z
N MET A 1 14.97 -5.57 18.99
CA MET A 1 13.78 -4.90 18.45
C MET A 1 13.10 -5.87 17.52
N ASP A 2 11.85 -6.21 17.78
CA ASP A 2 11.10 -7.19 16.98
C ASP A 2 10.66 -6.51 15.66
N ASN A 3 11.14 -7.01 14.52
CA ASN A 3 10.82 -6.45 13.20
C ASN A 3 9.52 -7.04 12.60
N ARG A 4 8.88 -7.96 13.34
CA ARG A 4 7.65 -8.62 12.90
C ARG A 4 6.52 -7.63 12.63
N ALA A 5 6.32 -6.65 13.52
CA ALA A 5 5.30 -5.61 13.33
C ALA A 5 5.50 -4.81 12.04
N THR A 6 6.75 -4.48 11.67
CA THR A 6 7.05 -3.79 10.40
C THR A 6 6.75 -4.68 9.20
N GLN A 7 7.12 -5.96 9.25
CA GLN A 7 6.87 -6.91 8.17
C GLN A 7 5.37 -7.17 7.99
N ASP A 8 4.62 -7.29 9.09
CA ASP A 8 3.17 -7.44 9.09
C ASP A 8 2.51 -6.19 8.49
N ALA A 9 2.97 -5.00 8.85
CA ALA A 9 2.49 -3.74 8.29
C ALA A 9 2.77 -3.61 6.79
N LEU A 10 4.00 -3.92 6.34
CA LEU A 10 4.34 -3.95 4.90
C LEU A 10 3.50 -4.96 4.14
N GLY A 11 3.30 -6.15 4.71
CA GLY A 11 2.45 -7.19 4.13
C GLY A 11 0.98 -6.75 4.02
N ALA A 12 0.46 -6.08 5.04
CA ALA A 12 -0.89 -5.53 5.03
C ALA A 12 -1.06 -4.43 3.98
N LEU A 13 -0.14 -3.46 3.93
CA LEU A 13 -0.16 -2.38 2.93
C LEU A 13 -0.10 -2.93 1.51
N ARG A 14 0.74 -3.94 1.27
CA ARG A 14 0.82 -4.61 -0.03
C ARG A 14 -0.48 -5.29 -0.43
N ARG A 15 -1.10 -6.06 0.48
CA ARG A 15 -2.39 -6.71 0.20
C ARG A 15 -3.48 -5.71 -0.12
N VAL A 16 -3.55 -4.60 0.62
CA VAL A 16 -4.53 -3.53 0.36
C VAL A 16 -4.27 -2.88 -1.00
N HIS A 17 -2.99 -2.60 -1.32
CA HIS A 17 -2.62 -2.03 -2.61
C HIS A 17 -3.02 -2.93 -3.78
N ASP A 18 -2.71 -4.24 -3.68
CA ASP A 18 -3.03 -5.22 -4.71
C ASP A 18 -4.55 -5.36 -4.90
N ALA A 19 -5.31 -5.46 -3.80
CA ALA A 19 -6.77 -5.53 -3.84
C ALA A 19 -7.42 -4.25 -4.41
N MET A 20 -6.88 -3.07 -4.07
CA MET A 20 -7.35 -1.80 -4.65
C MET A 20 -7.06 -1.72 -6.15
N GLY A 21 -5.90 -2.23 -6.58
CA GLY A 21 -5.55 -2.31 -8.00
C GLY A 21 -6.51 -3.21 -8.78
N GLU A 22 -6.83 -4.38 -8.24
CA GLU A 22 -7.82 -5.31 -8.81
C GLU A 22 -9.21 -4.67 -8.90
N ALA A 23 -9.73 -4.13 -7.80
CA ALA A 23 -11.03 -3.48 -7.76
C ALA A 23 -11.13 -2.29 -8.72
N THR A 24 -10.09 -1.45 -8.79
CA THR A 24 -10.03 -0.32 -9.74
C THR A 24 -10.03 -0.81 -11.19
N GLY A 25 -9.33 -1.92 -11.46
CA GLY A 25 -9.34 -2.58 -12.76
C GLY A 25 -10.73 -3.05 -13.19
N GLU A 26 -11.46 -3.69 -12.28
CA GLU A 26 -12.84 -4.16 -12.52
C GLU A 26 -13.81 -2.99 -12.77
N VAL A 27 -13.70 -1.92 -12.00
CA VAL A 27 -14.52 -0.72 -12.18
C VAL A 27 -14.22 -0.05 -13.53
N ARG A 28 -12.94 0.08 -13.91
CA ARG A 28 -12.56 0.62 -15.23
C ARG A 28 -13.12 -0.23 -16.36
N ALA A 29 -12.97 -1.55 -16.27
CA ALA A 29 -13.53 -2.48 -17.26
C ALA A 29 -15.06 -2.33 -17.39
N SER A 30 -15.74 -2.04 -16.28
CA SER A 30 -17.19 -1.81 -16.25
C SER A 30 -17.59 -0.49 -16.92
N VAL A 31 -16.78 0.57 -16.78
CA VAL A 31 -17.00 1.86 -17.46
C VAL A 31 -16.81 1.76 -18.97
N ASP A 32 -15.87 0.93 -19.41
CA ASP A 32 -15.53 0.75 -20.83
C ASP A 32 -16.59 -0.07 -21.60
N VAL A 33 -17.54 -0.70 -20.90
CA VAL A 33 -18.63 -1.40 -21.57
C VAL A 33 -19.62 -0.40 -22.15
N ASP A 34 -19.93 -0.54 -23.45
CA ASP A 34 -20.85 0.34 -24.16
C ASP A 34 -22.32 0.08 -23.80
N TRP A 35 -22.71 0.52 -22.60
CA TRP A 35 -24.07 0.40 -22.11
C TRP A 35 -24.95 1.50 -22.70
N VAL A 36 -26.01 1.11 -23.42
CA VAL A 36 -26.95 2.03 -24.07
C VAL A 36 -28.31 2.00 -23.34
N SER A 37 -28.48 2.92 -22.38
CA SER A 37 -29.79 3.25 -21.76
C SER A 37 -29.67 4.54 -20.92
N ALA A 38 -30.80 5.12 -20.51
CA ALA A 38 -30.80 6.22 -19.54
C ALA A 38 -30.21 5.78 -18.19
N ALA A 39 -30.48 4.55 -17.75
CA ALA A 39 -29.90 3.98 -16.52
C ALA A 39 -28.37 3.83 -16.63
N ALA A 40 -27.86 3.48 -17.82
CA ALA A 40 -26.44 3.36 -18.08
C ALA A 40 -25.67 4.69 -17.94
N HIS A 41 -26.33 5.82 -18.15
CA HIS A 41 -25.71 7.12 -17.92
C HIS A 41 -25.47 7.36 -16.42
N VAL A 42 -26.50 7.13 -15.60
CA VAL A 42 -26.39 7.23 -14.13
C VAL A 42 -25.35 6.26 -13.58
N TYR A 43 -25.31 5.03 -14.09
CA TYR A 43 -24.28 4.06 -13.69
C TYR A 43 -22.86 4.53 -14.05
N ARG A 44 -22.65 5.16 -15.21
CA ARG A 44 -21.33 5.69 -15.58
C ARG A 44 -20.87 6.82 -14.67
N GLU A 45 -21.78 7.71 -14.25
CA GLU A 45 -21.46 8.75 -13.27
C GLU A 45 -21.03 8.13 -11.93
N LEU A 46 -21.81 7.18 -11.41
CA LEU A 46 -21.48 6.48 -10.16
C LEU A 46 -20.15 5.74 -10.24
N LEU A 47 -19.86 5.06 -11.35
CA LEU A 47 -18.57 4.40 -11.56
C LEU A 47 -17.42 5.41 -11.66
N GLY A 48 -17.67 6.59 -12.25
CA GLY A 48 -16.72 7.70 -12.27
C GLY A 48 -16.36 8.19 -10.87
N ASP A 49 -17.36 8.38 -10.00
CA ASP A 49 -17.17 8.76 -8.60
C ASP A 49 -16.37 7.69 -7.83
N VAL A 50 -16.71 6.41 -8.02
CA VAL A 50 -15.97 5.29 -7.43
C VAL A 50 -14.50 5.27 -7.89
N LEU A 51 -14.24 5.52 -9.18
CA LEU A 51 -12.86 5.60 -9.69
C LEU A 51 -12.09 6.79 -9.10
N HIS A 52 -12.77 7.93 -8.92
CA HIS A 52 -12.18 9.09 -8.29
C HIS A 52 -11.78 8.79 -6.85
N ASP A 53 -12.69 8.22 -6.07
CA ASP A 53 -12.44 7.83 -4.68
C ASP A 53 -11.34 6.76 -4.57
N ALA A 54 -11.36 5.75 -5.44
CA ALA A 54 -10.32 4.72 -5.47
C ALA A 54 -8.93 5.30 -5.79
N THR A 55 -8.86 6.28 -6.68
CA THR A 55 -7.62 6.98 -7.00
C THR A 55 -7.11 7.76 -5.80
N ARG A 56 -7.99 8.49 -5.09
CA ARG A 56 -7.64 9.22 -3.87
C ARG A 56 -7.14 8.27 -2.78
N LEU A 57 -7.86 7.19 -2.50
CA LEU A 57 -7.46 6.18 -1.51
C LEU A 57 -6.12 5.52 -1.85
N THR A 58 -5.85 5.28 -3.14
CA THR A 58 -4.55 4.73 -3.58
C THR A 58 -3.41 5.71 -3.31
N ALA A 59 -3.63 7.01 -3.50
CA ALA A 59 -2.65 8.04 -3.17
C ALA A 59 -2.38 8.09 -1.66
N GLU A 60 -3.43 8.11 -0.84
CA GLU A 60 -3.33 8.08 0.63
C GLU A 60 -2.62 6.81 1.13
N LEU A 61 -2.92 5.66 0.52
CA LEU A 61 -2.21 4.41 0.80
C LEU A 61 -0.72 4.53 0.48
N GLY A 62 -0.38 5.19 -0.64
CA GLY A 62 0.99 5.55 -1.03
C GLY A 62 1.73 6.30 0.08
N GLU A 63 1.09 7.29 0.69
CA GLU A 63 1.66 8.06 1.81
C GLU A 63 1.90 7.20 3.06
N ALA A 64 1.04 6.22 3.32
CA ALA A 64 1.16 5.29 4.44
C ALA A 64 2.39 4.36 4.36
N TRP A 65 2.96 4.13 3.17
CA TRP A 65 4.20 3.36 3.02
C TRP A 65 5.42 4.05 3.63
N GLY A 66 5.48 5.39 3.54
CA GLY A 66 6.64 6.17 3.95
C GLY A 66 7.09 5.93 5.39
N PRO A 67 6.21 6.07 6.40
CA PRO A 67 6.54 5.78 7.79
C PRO A 67 7.03 4.35 8.03
N VAL A 68 6.40 3.35 7.40
CA VAL A 68 6.75 1.93 7.59
C VAL A 68 8.13 1.63 7.00
N LEU A 69 8.45 2.18 5.82
CA LEU A 69 9.77 2.04 5.20
C LEU A 69 10.86 2.72 6.02
N ARG A 70 10.60 3.92 6.56
CA ARG A 70 11.55 4.60 7.47
C ARG A 70 11.81 3.79 8.73
N HIS A 71 10.77 3.22 9.33
CA HIS A 71 10.92 2.35 10.48
C HIS A 71 11.72 1.08 10.15
N ALA A 72 11.46 0.46 8.98
CA ALA A 72 12.21 -0.70 8.51
C ALA A 72 13.71 -0.39 8.36
N ALA A 73 14.05 0.74 7.74
CA ALA A 73 15.43 1.19 7.58
C ALA A 73 16.11 1.44 8.93
N ALA A 74 15.48 2.18 9.84
CA ALA A 74 16.01 2.44 11.18
C ALA A 74 16.22 1.14 11.98
N ALA A 75 15.31 0.17 11.86
CA ALA A 75 15.45 -1.14 12.51
C ALA A 75 16.60 -1.97 11.94
N ASP A 76 16.90 -1.82 10.65
CA ASP A 76 18.03 -2.47 9.98
C ASP A 76 19.38 -1.85 10.37
N GLU A 77 19.45 -0.52 10.40
CA GLU A 77 20.62 0.24 10.87
C GLU A 77 20.95 -0.09 12.33
N ALA A 78 19.95 -0.10 13.22
CA ALA A 78 20.14 -0.45 14.63
C ALA A 78 20.65 -1.89 14.81
N ARG A 79 20.14 -2.84 14.01
CA ARG A 79 20.62 -4.23 14.02
C ARG A 79 22.08 -4.30 13.58
N THR A 80 22.43 -3.63 12.49
CA THR A 80 23.79 -3.57 11.95
C THR A 80 24.76 -2.97 12.98
N ALA A 81 24.39 -1.86 13.62
CA ALA A 81 25.19 -1.25 14.68
C ALA A 81 25.43 -2.23 15.86
N SER A 82 24.39 -2.95 16.30
CA SER A 82 24.52 -3.95 17.37
C SER A 82 25.44 -5.12 17.00
N MET A 83 25.43 -5.54 15.74
CA MET A 83 26.28 -6.62 15.23
C MET A 83 27.75 -6.22 15.17
N ILE A 84 28.05 -4.94 14.94
CA ILE A 84 29.43 -4.42 14.92
C ILE A 84 29.94 -4.15 16.34
N ALA A 85 29.09 -3.69 17.27
CA ALA A 85 29.49 -3.42 18.65
C ALA A 85 29.78 -4.70 19.46
N ARG A 86 29.07 -5.79 19.19
CA ARG A 86 29.28 -7.10 19.87
C ARG A 86 30.68 -7.72 19.70
N PRO A 87 31.27 -7.82 18.51
CA PRO A 87 32.60 -8.40 18.32
C PRO A 87 33.71 -7.54 18.96
N VAL A 88 33.54 -6.23 19.06
CA VAL A 88 34.51 -5.34 19.73
C VAL A 88 34.52 -5.53 21.26
N ALA A 89 33.39 -5.94 21.84
CA ALA A 89 33.27 -6.18 23.29
C ALA A 89 33.83 -7.53 23.77
N VAL A 90 34.02 -8.51 22.87
CA VAL A 90 34.58 -9.84 23.20
C VAL A 90 36.12 -9.87 23.05
N ALA A 91 36.69 -8.89 22.34
CA ALA A 91 38.13 -8.79 22.08
C ALA A 91 38.89 -7.86 23.06
N ARG A 92 38.24 -7.41 24.15
CA ARG A 92 38.83 -6.62 25.24
C ARG A 92 38.72 -7.40 26.55
#